data_AF-A0A7Y9IBC5-F1
#
_entry.id   AF-A0A7Y9IBC5-F1
#
_cell.length_a   1.000
_cell.length_b   1.000
_cell.length_c   1.000
_cell.angle_alpha   90.00
_cell.angle_beta   90.00
_cell.angle_gamma   90.00
#
_symmetry.space_group_name_H-M   'P 1'
#
loop_
_entity.id
_entity.type
_entity.pdbx_description
1 polymer ?
#
loop_
_entity_poly.entity_id
_entity_poly.type
_entity_poly.pdbx_seq_one_letter_code
_entity_poly.pdbx_strand_id
1 'polypeptide(L)'
;MTAQQTETPGREISGPVADLTAYRTAEELAHISQINAGCIVVRESLAVAAAEIPANVGATITVPDDVAVRIQAGMATLGGDAFAPEEGPNTALVVVGGLIVTEPVRQVTYRQISVVGMILIPRGSESLGGRLTHLIGGARTYEYEEGTQVRSVAGDATLSAAMIANEDGNPKDVLLASGEVLIDEPVETVGYQQVIVSGQLIAPRESRDRFGSKLELAGQGFWYRGANPRVVGGDETYDADFLSLVDEPLSLIVTGKLTFADDVTNELIKKAVADIVLIGTITVPPAGQAAVRLLNRDGGGTIVITGDAPG
;
A
#
# COMPACT_ATOMS: atom_id res chain seq x y z
N MET A 1 -35.71 28.15 -36.92
CA MET A 1 -34.67 27.11 -37.12
C MET A 1 -33.69 27.24 -35.97
N THR A 2 -33.88 26.45 -34.93
CA THR A 2 -33.01 26.43 -33.74
C THR A 2 -31.84 25.51 -34.06
N ALA A 3 -30.64 26.06 -34.18
CA ALA A 3 -29.44 25.27 -34.41
C ALA A 3 -29.18 24.39 -33.17
N GLN A 4 -29.19 23.07 -33.36
CA GLN A 4 -28.72 22.13 -32.35
C GLN A 4 -27.22 22.37 -32.15
N GLN A 5 -26.85 22.98 -31.01
CA GLN A 5 -25.47 23.00 -30.55
C GLN A 5 -25.09 21.55 -30.22
N THR A 6 -24.18 20.99 -30.99
CA THR A 6 -23.51 19.73 -30.64
C THR A 6 -22.60 20.02 -29.45
N GLU A 7 -23.02 19.62 -28.26
CA GLU A 7 -22.17 19.60 -27.07
C GLU A 7 -20.93 18.77 -27.36
N THR A 8 -19.75 19.37 -27.20
CA THR A 8 -18.49 18.63 -27.27
C THR A 8 -18.40 17.81 -26.00
N PRO A 9 -18.22 16.47 -26.07
CA PRO A 9 -18.13 15.65 -24.87
C PRO A 9 -16.97 16.15 -24.01
N GLY A 10 -17.25 16.37 -22.72
CA GLY A 10 -16.26 16.84 -21.76
C GLY A 10 -15.11 15.83 -21.60
N ARG A 11 -13.95 16.34 -21.15
CA ARG A 11 -12.75 15.54 -20.94
C ARG A 11 -12.80 14.84 -19.59
N GLU A 12 -12.59 13.53 -19.58
CA GLU A 12 -12.36 12.77 -18.35
C GLU A 12 -10.86 12.66 -18.06
N ILE A 13 -10.48 12.79 -16.78
CA ILE A 13 -9.10 12.61 -16.31
C ILE A 13 -9.07 11.43 -15.35
N SER A 14 -8.18 10.46 -15.60
CA SER A 14 -7.98 9.31 -14.72
C SER A 14 -6.50 9.02 -14.51
N GLY A 15 -6.10 8.60 -13.31
CA GLY A 15 -4.72 8.24 -13.01
C GLY A 15 -4.33 8.43 -11.54
N PRO A 16 -3.06 8.22 -11.15
CA PRO A 16 -2.62 8.45 -9.77
C PRO A 16 -2.73 9.93 -9.37
N VAL A 17 -2.51 10.84 -10.32
CA VAL A 17 -2.57 12.28 -10.10
C VAL A 17 -3.28 12.96 -11.27
N ALA A 18 -4.24 13.83 -10.96
CA ALA A 18 -4.80 14.80 -11.89
C ALA A 18 -4.04 16.13 -11.72
N ASP A 19 -3.06 16.38 -12.59
CA ASP A 19 -2.31 17.62 -12.62
C ASP A 19 -3.09 18.71 -13.37
N LEU A 20 -3.68 19.64 -12.61
CA LEU A 20 -4.41 20.78 -13.12
C LEU A 20 -3.57 22.07 -13.13
N THR A 21 -2.26 21.98 -12.84
CA THR A 21 -1.40 23.16 -12.68
C THR A 21 -0.98 23.80 -14.01
N ALA A 22 -1.26 23.12 -15.13
CA ALA A 22 -1.12 23.66 -16.48
C ALA A 22 -2.21 24.68 -16.82
N TYR A 23 -3.39 24.56 -16.21
CA TYR A 23 -4.51 25.48 -16.42
C TYR A 23 -4.23 26.85 -15.79
N ARG A 24 -4.87 27.88 -16.32
CA ARG A 24 -4.69 29.29 -15.95
C ARG A 24 -5.99 29.98 -15.61
N THR A 25 -7.14 29.50 -16.08
CA THR A 25 -8.45 30.09 -15.79
C THR A 25 -9.50 29.03 -15.46
N ALA A 26 -10.60 29.46 -14.84
CA ALA A 26 -11.71 28.59 -14.48
C ALA A 26 -12.44 28.04 -15.72
N GLU A 27 -12.50 28.83 -16.80
CA GLU A 27 -13.13 28.42 -18.06
C GLU A 27 -12.41 27.24 -18.70
N GLU A 28 -11.08 27.16 -18.60
CA GLU A 28 -10.33 26.02 -19.12
C GLU A 28 -10.64 24.72 -18.35
N LEU A 29 -10.92 24.84 -17.05
CA LEU A 29 -11.33 23.72 -16.19
C LEU A 29 -12.77 23.26 -16.47
N ALA A 30 -13.65 24.16 -16.91
CA ALA A 30 -15.06 23.84 -17.21
C ALA A 30 -15.23 22.80 -18.33
N HIS A 31 -14.17 22.51 -19.10
CA HIS A 31 -14.17 21.46 -20.12
C HIS A 31 -13.90 20.05 -19.56
N ILE A 32 -13.58 19.93 -18.26
CA ILE A 32 -13.36 18.65 -17.59
C ILE A 32 -14.70 18.18 -17.01
N SER A 33 -15.21 17.05 -17.50
CA SER A 33 -16.49 16.50 -17.05
C SER A 33 -16.38 15.66 -15.77
N GLN A 34 -15.23 15.01 -15.57
CA GLN A 34 -15.01 14.13 -14.42
C GLN A 34 -13.52 13.90 -14.14
N ILE A 35 -13.18 13.73 -12.86
CA ILE A 35 -11.85 13.32 -12.39
C ILE A 35 -11.95 12.03 -11.57
N ASN A 36 -11.20 11.00 -11.95
CA ASN A 36 -11.03 9.77 -11.18
C ASN A 36 -9.53 9.56 -10.88
N ALA A 37 -9.04 10.18 -9.81
CA ALA A 37 -7.61 10.18 -9.53
C ALA A 37 -7.29 10.03 -8.04
N GLY A 38 -6.10 9.54 -7.69
CA GLY A 38 -5.68 9.46 -6.30
C GLY A 38 -5.58 10.84 -5.63
N CYS A 39 -5.05 11.82 -6.37
CA CYS A 39 -4.87 13.19 -5.92
C CYS A 39 -5.14 14.19 -7.05
N ILE A 40 -5.76 15.33 -6.72
CA ILE A 40 -5.78 16.52 -7.59
C ILE A 40 -4.65 17.45 -7.14
N VAL A 41 -3.89 18.00 -8.09
CA VAL A 41 -2.94 19.09 -7.83
C VAL A 41 -3.38 20.30 -8.62
N VAL A 42 -3.66 21.41 -7.95
CA VAL A 42 -4.26 22.60 -8.56
C VAL A 42 -3.65 23.87 -7.99
N ARG A 43 -3.64 24.95 -8.79
CA ARG A 43 -3.22 26.27 -8.32
C ARG A 43 -4.25 26.87 -7.36
N GLU A 44 -3.78 27.67 -6.39
CA GLU A 44 -4.64 28.32 -5.38
C GLU A 44 -5.77 29.14 -6.01
N SER A 45 -5.48 29.94 -7.05
CA SER A 45 -6.49 30.72 -7.77
C SER A 45 -7.59 29.89 -8.43
N LEU A 46 -7.34 28.61 -8.71
CA LEU A 46 -8.26 27.71 -9.41
C LEU A 46 -8.91 26.68 -8.47
N ALA A 47 -8.59 26.69 -7.18
CA ALA A 47 -9.05 25.69 -6.23
C ALA A 47 -10.58 25.60 -6.14
N VAL A 48 -11.28 26.74 -6.17
CA VAL A 48 -12.75 26.80 -6.14
C VAL A 48 -13.35 26.18 -7.40
N ALA A 49 -12.85 26.56 -8.58
CA ALA A 49 -13.33 26.01 -9.85
C ALA A 49 -13.08 24.51 -9.97
N ALA A 50 -11.92 24.02 -9.51
CA ALA A 50 -11.61 22.59 -9.50
C ALA A 50 -12.52 21.79 -8.56
N ALA A 51 -12.99 22.38 -7.46
CA ALA A 51 -13.91 21.72 -6.53
C ALA A 51 -15.33 21.53 -7.10
N GLU A 52 -15.70 22.26 -8.15
CA GLU A 52 -16.98 22.10 -8.85
C GLU A 52 -16.98 20.92 -9.84
N ILE A 53 -15.79 20.42 -10.21
CA ILE A 53 -15.66 19.28 -11.12
C ILE A 53 -16.04 18.00 -10.35
N PRO A 54 -16.98 17.18 -10.86
CA PRO A 54 -17.28 15.87 -10.28
C PRO A 54 -16.00 15.03 -10.17
N ALA A 55 -15.64 14.65 -8.94
CA ALA A 55 -14.37 13.99 -8.67
C ALA A 55 -14.52 12.82 -7.68
N ASN A 56 -13.87 11.70 -8.00
CA ASN A 56 -13.59 10.61 -7.08
C ASN A 56 -12.09 10.63 -6.76
N VAL A 57 -11.72 11.38 -5.71
CA VAL A 57 -10.31 11.57 -5.31
C VAL A 57 -10.08 11.39 -3.80
N GLY A 58 -8.87 10.97 -3.45
CA GLY A 58 -8.46 10.82 -2.04
C GLY A 58 -7.96 12.13 -1.41
N ALA A 59 -7.41 13.05 -2.22
CA ALA A 59 -6.91 14.33 -1.75
C ALA A 59 -6.92 15.39 -2.86
N THR A 60 -6.98 16.66 -2.44
CA THR A 60 -6.72 17.83 -3.30
C THR A 60 -5.62 18.67 -2.67
N ILE A 61 -4.57 18.94 -3.43
CA ILE A 61 -3.42 19.76 -3.02
C ILE A 61 -3.43 21.07 -3.80
N THR A 62 -3.43 22.17 -3.06
CA THR A 62 -3.23 23.50 -3.64
C THR A 62 -1.76 23.89 -3.63
N VAL A 63 -1.32 24.54 -4.70
CA VAL A 63 0.03 25.11 -4.84
C VAL A 63 -0.06 26.59 -5.23
N PRO A 64 0.90 27.43 -4.82
CA PRO A 64 0.91 28.84 -5.16
C PRO A 64 0.85 29.08 -6.68
N ASP A 65 0.22 30.19 -7.08
CA ASP A 65 0.05 30.51 -8.49
C ASP A 65 1.37 30.81 -9.21
N ASP A 66 2.40 31.26 -8.48
CA ASP A 66 3.66 31.77 -8.99
C ASP A 66 4.82 30.77 -8.93
N VAL A 67 4.55 29.49 -8.63
CA VAL A 67 5.58 28.44 -8.58
C VAL A 67 5.51 27.49 -9.77
N ALA A 68 6.68 26.96 -10.13
CA ALA A 68 6.79 25.72 -10.88
C ALA A 68 6.38 24.54 -9.98
N VAL A 69 5.77 23.51 -10.55
CA VAL A 69 5.29 22.35 -9.80
C VAL A 69 6.03 21.12 -10.29
N ARG A 70 6.65 20.40 -9.36
CA ARG A 70 7.27 19.10 -9.60
C ARG A 70 6.42 18.04 -8.93
N ILE A 71 5.83 17.16 -9.73
CA ILE A 71 4.98 16.08 -9.24
C ILE A 71 5.75 14.76 -9.37
N GLN A 72 5.82 14.03 -8.27
CA GLN A 72 6.36 12.67 -8.23
C GLN A 72 5.25 11.72 -7.81
N ALA A 73 4.86 10.82 -8.69
CA ALA A 73 3.85 9.80 -8.40
C ALA A 73 4.49 8.43 -8.17
N GLY A 74 3.93 7.63 -7.26
CA GLY A 74 4.44 6.31 -6.90
C GLY A 74 5.46 6.36 -5.75
N MET A 75 6.42 5.43 -5.75
CA MET A 75 7.50 5.38 -4.76
C MET A 75 8.69 6.20 -5.26
N ALA A 76 9.20 7.10 -4.42
CA ALA A 76 10.35 7.94 -4.71
C ALA A 76 11.41 7.82 -3.62
N THR A 77 12.68 7.74 -4.04
CA THR A 77 13.83 7.72 -3.14
C THR A 77 14.69 8.95 -3.43
N LEU A 78 14.86 9.82 -2.45
CA LEU A 78 15.59 11.08 -2.56
C LEU A 78 16.69 11.16 -1.49
N GLY A 79 17.86 11.68 -1.87
CA GLY A 79 18.88 12.10 -0.92
C GLY A 79 18.46 13.36 -0.15
N GLY A 80 19.19 13.68 0.92
CA GLY A 80 18.91 14.87 1.72
C GLY A 80 19.15 16.18 0.94
N ASP A 81 20.07 16.15 -0.02
CA ASP A 81 20.45 17.25 -0.92
C ASP A 81 19.38 17.55 -2.00
N ALA A 82 18.58 16.56 -2.38
CA ALA A 82 17.51 16.70 -3.37
C ALA A 82 16.40 17.70 -2.94
N PHE A 83 16.38 18.10 -1.67
CA PHE A 83 15.47 19.11 -1.11
C PHE A 83 15.99 20.54 -1.22
N ALA A 84 17.23 20.72 -1.68
CA ALA A 84 17.87 22.01 -1.87
C ALA A 84 18.27 22.30 -3.34
N PRO A 85 17.43 22.05 -4.36
CA PRO A 85 17.81 22.34 -5.75
C PRO A 85 17.95 23.85 -5.97
N GLU A 86 18.75 24.24 -6.98
CA GLU A 86 18.97 25.65 -7.34
C GLU A 86 17.66 26.39 -7.67
N GLU A 87 16.73 25.72 -8.35
CA GLU A 87 15.39 26.26 -8.69
C GLU A 87 14.39 26.21 -7.52
N GLY A 88 14.80 25.69 -6.36
CA GLY A 88 13.91 25.39 -5.24
C GLY A 88 13.05 26.56 -4.75
N PRO A 89 13.57 27.80 -4.61
CA PRO A 89 12.79 28.91 -4.06
C PRO A 89 11.51 29.24 -4.85
N ASN A 90 11.45 28.85 -6.14
CA ASN A 90 10.32 29.07 -7.03
C ASN A 90 9.59 27.77 -7.42
N THR A 91 9.83 26.68 -6.67
CA THR A 91 9.29 25.35 -6.98
C THR A 91 8.52 24.79 -5.80
N ALA A 92 7.36 24.18 -6.07
CA ALA A 92 6.65 23.30 -5.16
C ALA A 92 6.91 21.83 -5.54
N LEU A 93 7.28 21.01 -4.57
CA LEU A 93 7.38 19.55 -4.71
C LEU A 93 6.08 18.92 -4.19
N VAL A 94 5.42 18.13 -5.02
CA VAL A 94 4.26 17.33 -4.63
C VAL A 94 4.58 15.86 -4.87
N VAL A 95 4.53 15.06 -3.81
CA VAL A 95 4.71 13.60 -3.90
C VAL A 95 3.40 12.91 -3.60
N VAL A 96 2.97 12.02 -4.49
CA VAL A 96 1.75 11.22 -4.35
C VAL A 96 2.13 9.74 -4.37
N GLY A 97 2.09 9.09 -3.20
CA GLY A 97 2.55 7.73 -2.98
C GLY A 97 3.52 7.65 -1.80
N GLY A 98 4.71 7.10 -2.01
CA GLY A 98 5.73 6.92 -0.98
C GLY A 98 6.96 7.78 -1.23
N LEU A 99 7.47 8.44 -0.20
CA LEU A 99 8.73 9.20 -0.24
C LEU A 99 9.70 8.64 0.79
N ILE A 100 10.84 8.13 0.33
CA ILE A 100 11.95 7.69 1.14
C ILE A 100 13.04 8.76 1.05
N VAL A 101 13.43 9.30 2.19
CA VAL A 101 14.60 10.15 2.29
C VAL A 101 15.75 9.31 2.83
N THR A 102 16.85 9.22 2.09
CA THR A 102 17.96 8.31 2.45
C THR A 102 19.01 8.93 3.37
N GLU A 103 19.00 10.27 3.52
CA GLU A 103 19.97 11.01 4.33
C GLU A 103 19.31 12.22 5.02
N PRO A 104 19.83 12.68 6.18
CA PRO A 104 19.28 13.83 6.89
C PRO A 104 19.16 15.06 6.01
N VAL A 105 17.94 15.59 5.88
CA VAL A 105 17.71 16.85 5.18
C VAL A 105 18.24 17.97 6.05
N ARG A 106 19.30 18.64 5.59
CA ARG A 106 19.92 19.77 6.31
C ARG A 106 19.41 21.13 5.84
N GLN A 107 18.93 21.19 4.60
CA GLN A 107 18.46 22.40 3.97
C GLN A 107 17.29 22.08 3.05
N VAL A 108 16.31 22.98 3.02
CA VAL A 108 15.17 22.90 2.09
C VAL A 108 15.07 24.24 1.37
N THR A 109 15.20 24.20 0.04
CA THR A 109 15.01 25.39 -0.80
C THR A 109 13.65 25.40 -1.48
N TYR A 110 12.96 24.25 -1.59
CA TYR A 110 11.57 24.20 -2.06
C TYR A 110 10.70 25.19 -1.28
N ARG A 111 9.89 25.96 -2.01
CA ARG A 111 8.92 26.88 -1.38
C ARG A 111 7.88 26.12 -0.58
N GLN A 112 7.46 24.98 -1.12
CA GLN A 112 6.44 24.11 -0.58
C GLN A 112 6.77 22.65 -0.87
N ILE A 113 6.55 21.78 0.10
CA ILE A 113 6.56 20.33 -0.05
C ILE A 113 5.20 19.81 0.42
N SER A 114 4.54 19.05 -0.44
CA SER A 114 3.31 18.33 -0.12
C SER A 114 3.54 16.84 -0.34
N VAL A 115 3.14 16.01 0.62
CA VAL A 115 3.16 14.55 0.49
C VAL A 115 1.78 14.00 0.75
N VAL A 116 1.25 13.24 -0.21
CA VAL A 116 0.03 12.46 -0.12
C VAL A 116 0.41 10.99 -0.14
N GLY A 117 0.37 10.36 1.03
CA GLY A 117 0.76 8.98 1.27
C GLY A 117 1.75 8.87 2.43
N MET A 118 2.84 8.14 2.25
CA MET A 118 3.79 7.87 3.33
C MET A 118 5.14 8.54 3.06
N ILE A 119 5.74 9.10 4.11
CA ILE A 119 7.11 9.60 4.08
C ILE A 119 7.95 8.90 5.16
N LEU A 120 9.08 8.34 4.75
CA LEU A 120 10.11 7.80 5.63
C LEU A 120 11.30 8.77 5.64
N ILE A 121 11.54 9.40 6.79
CA ILE A 121 12.59 10.41 6.96
C ILE A 121 13.63 9.97 8.00
N PRO A 122 14.92 10.22 7.78
CA PRO A 122 15.92 9.99 8.80
C PRO A 122 15.81 11.05 9.89
N ARG A 123 16.08 10.68 11.14
CA ARG A 123 16.25 11.66 12.23
C ARG A 123 17.35 12.66 11.87
N GLY A 124 17.22 13.90 12.32
CA GLY A 124 18.09 15.00 11.89
C GLY A 124 17.60 15.76 10.65
N SER A 125 16.39 15.44 10.16
CA SER A 125 15.72 16.12 9.03
C SER A 125 14.73 17.21 9.47
N GLU A 126 14.96 17.84 10.62
CA GLU A 126 14.02 18.82 11.21
C GLU A 126 13.79 20.04 10.29
N SER A 127 14.73 20.33 9.37
CA SER A 127 14.57 21.41 8.40
C SER A 127 13.39 21.19 7.43
N LEU A 128 12.93 19.95 7.26
CA LEU A 128 11.71 19.66 6.48
C LEU A 128 10.45 20.24 7.12
N GLY A 129 10.38 20.29 8.45
CA GLY A 129 9.14 20.64 9.16
C GLY A 129 8.60 22.01 8.80
N GLY A 130 9.47 22.99 8.51
CA GLY A 130 9.06 24.34 8.10
C GLY A 130 8.55 24.45 6.66
N ARG A 131 8.72 23.41 5.83
CA ARG A 131 8.40 23.41 4.39
C ARG A 131 7.45 22.29 3.96
N LEU A 132 7.28 21.25 4.78
CA LEU A 132 6.25 20.22 4.60
C LEU A 132 4.89 20.81 5.01
N THR A 133 4.24 21.48 4.06
CA THR A 133 2.98 22.20 4.32
C THR A 133 1.77 21.28 4.34
N HIS A 134 1.83 20.18 3.59
CA HIS A 134 0.77 19.17 3.54
C HIS A 134 1.38 17.79 3.71
N LEU A 135 0.92 17.06 4.73
CA LEU A 135 1.19 15.65 4.90
C LEU A 135 -0.14 14.95 5.11
N ILE A 136 -0.64 14.30 4.06
CA ILE A 136 -1.87 13.50 4.11
C ILE A 136 -1.44 12.04 4.09
N GLY A 137 -1.57 11.35 5.23
CA GLY A 137 -1.12 9.96 5.39
C GLY A 137 -0.20 9.81 6.60
N GLY A 138 0.99 9.22 6.42
CA GLY A 138 1.88 8.87 7.53
C GLY A 138 3.32 9.35 7.36
N ALA A 139 3.87 10.01 8.38
CA ALA A 139 5.32 10.20 8.51
C ALA A 139 5.90 9.16 9.46
N ARG A 140 7.09 8.67 9.11
CA ARG A 140 7.89 7.73 9.91
C ARG A 140 9.32 8.20 9.95
N THR A 141 9.96 8.00 11.10
CA THR A 141 11.37 8.34 11.29
C THR A 141 12.19 7.10 11.49
N TYR A 142 13.37 7.05 10.90
CA TYR A 142 14.38 6.02 11.20
C TYR A 142 15.69 6.66 11.69
N GLU A 143 16.49 5.88 12.41
CA GLU A 143 17.82 6.29 12.81
C GLU A 143 18.75 6.25 11.60
N TYR A 144 19.46 7.34 11.32
CA TYR A 144 20.42 7.39 10.24
C TYR A 144 21.84 7.36 10.77
N GLU A 145 22.65 6.52 10.14
CA GLU A 145 24.09 6.55 10.26
C GLU A 145 24.72 6.54 8.87
N GLU A 146 25.94 7.07 8.75
CA GLU A 146 26.63 7.10 7.46
C GLU A 146 26.77 5.68 6.89
N GLY A 147 26.32 5.51 5.64
CA GLY A 147 26.30 4.22 4.96
C GLY A 147 25.06 3.35 5.23
N THR A 148 24.07 3.82 6.00
CA THR A 148 22.75 3.17 6.08
C THR A 148 22.09 3.16 4.71
N GLN A 149 21.60 2.00 4.27
CA GLN A 149 20.77 1.87 3.08
C GLN A 149 19.31 1.65 3.46
N VAL A 150 18.40 2.23 2.67
CA VAL A 150 16.98 1.91 2.74
C VAL A 150 16.63 1.00 1.56
N ARG A 151 16.34 -0.27 1.84
CA ARG A 151 15.84 -1.22 0.86
C ARG A 151 14.33 -1.12 0.80
N SER A 152 13.76 -0.97 -0.38
CA SER A 152 12.32 -0.87 -0.56
C SER A 152 11.76 -2.03 -1.38
N VAL A 153 10.60 -2.53 -0.95
CA VAL A 153 9.77 -3.49 -1.67
C VAL A 153 8.37 -2.92 -1.75
N ALA A 154 7.71 -3.03 -2.90
CA ALA A 154 6.39 -2.47 -3.11
C ALA A 154 5.47 -3.43 -3.87
N GLY A 155 4.17 -3.35 -3.61
CA GLY A 155 3.15 -4.19 -4.23
C GLY A 155 2.94 -5.51 -3.48
N ASP A 156 2.58 -6.55 -4.24
CA ASP A 156 2.42 -7.90 -3.71
C ASP A 156 3.78 -8.60 -3.77
N ALA A 157 4.37 -8.88 -2.61
CA ALA A 157 5.73 -9.39 -2.52
C ALA A 157 5.83 -10.58 -1.56
N THR A 158 6.62 -11.58 -1.94
CA THR A 158 7.05 -12.66 -1.04
C THR A 158 8.51 -12.45 -0.66
N LEU A 159 8.80 -12.41 0.64
CA LEU A 159 10.12 -12.22 1.20
C LEU A 159 10.55 -13.48 1.94
N SER A 160 11.70 -14.02 1.55
CA SER A 160 12.28 -15.17 2.25
C SER A 160 12.87 -14.77 3.61
N ALA A 161 13.03 -15.76 4.50
CA ALA A 161 13.72 -15.55 5.77
C ALA A 161 15.14 -15.00 5.58
N ALA A 162 15.86 -15.43 4.53
CA ALA A 162 17.19 -14.93 4.20
C ALA A 162 17.20 -13.43 3.86
N MET A 163 16.16 -12.94 3.14
CA MET A 163 16.05 -11.52 2.84
C MET A 163 15.82 -10.69 4.10
N ILE A 164 15.04 -11.20 5.06
CA ILE A 164 14.83 -10.57 6.37
C ILE A 164 16.09 -10.63 7.25
N ALA A 165 16.86 -11.71 7.14
CA ALA A 165 18.13 -11.88 7.85
C ALA A 165 19.22 -10.91 7.39
N ASN A 166 19.14 -10.37 6.17
CA ASN A 166 20.06 -9.36 5.62
C ASN A 166 21.55 -9.71 5.85
N GLU A 167 21.92 -10.97 5.62
CA GLU A 167 23.24 -11.51 6.03
C GLU A 167 24.42 -10.78 5.37
N ASP A 168 24.24 -10.36 4.11
CA ASP A 168 25.25 -9.62 3.33
C ASP A 168 25.10 -8.09 3.46
N GLY A 169 24.15 -7.60 4.25
CA GLY A 169 23.85 -6.18 4.40
C GLY A 169 24.49 -5.53 5.62
N ASN A 170 24.26 -4.22 5.77
CA ASN A 170 24.67 -3.50 6.96
C ASN A 170 23.58 -3.68 8.03
N PRO A 171 23.90 -4.00 9.29
CA PRO A 171 22.90 -4.13 10.36
C PRO A 171 22.16 -2.82 10.67
N LYS A 172 22.61 -1.69 10.12
CA LYS A 172 21.98 -0.38 10.18
C LYS A 172 21.03 -0.09 9.02
N ASP A 173 20.92 -1.02 8.07
CA ASP A 173 19.99 -0.89 6.96
C ASP A 173 18.54 -0.94 7.45
N VAL A 174 17.67 -0.30 6.69
CA VAL A 174 16.22 -0.28 6.92
C VAL A 174 15.54 -0.99 5.76
N LEU A 175 14.61 -1.89 6.07
CA LEU A 175 13.71 -2.47 5.07
C LEU A 175 12.37 -1.74 5.14
N LEU A 176 11.93 -1.18 4.00
CA LEU A 176 10.60 -0.63 3.82
C LEU A 176 9.80 -1.50 2.86
N ALA A 177 8.77 -2.17 3.35
CA ALA A 177 7.86 -2.94 2.50
C ALA A 177 6.48 -2.26 2.45
N SER A 178 5.97 -1.99 1.26
CA SER A 178 4.68 -1.31 1.05
C SER A 178 3.73 -2.18 0.23
N GLY A 179 2.51 -2.42 0.69
CA GLY A 179 1.55 -3.31 0.01
C GLY A 179 1.29 -4.59 0.79
N GLU A 180 1.07 -5.70 0.08
CA GLU A 180 0.86 -7.02 0.67
C GLU A 180 2.18 -7.79 0.68
N VAL A 181 2.66 -8.11 1.88
CA VAL A 181 3.96 -8.74 2.08
C VAL A 181 3.75 -10.08 2.75
N LEU A 182 4.07 -11.15 2.02
CA LEU A 182 4.16 -12.49 2.56
C LEU A 182 5.60 -12.80 2.98
N ILE A 183 5.79 -13.33 4.17
CA ILE A 183 6.98 -14.09 4.53
C ILE A 183 6.58 -15.56 4.50
N ASP A 184 7.23 -16.35 3.67
CA ASP A 184 6.85 -17.74 3.38
C ASP A 184 7.54 -18.77 4.30
N GLU A 185 8.51 -18.33 5.11
CA GLU A 185 9.29 -19.19 6.00
C GLU A 185 9.56 -18.54 7.37
N PRO A 186 9.70 -19.33 8.45
CA PRO A 186 10.07 -18.82 9.78
C PRO A 186 11.35 -17.96 9.76
N VAL A 187 11.25 -16.76 10.31
CA VAL A 187 12.37 -15.82 10.43
C VAL A 187 13.15 -16.14 11.70
N GLU A 188 14.39 -16.61 11.57
CA GLU A 188 15.25 -16.84 12.74
C GLU A 188 15.99 -15.57 13.18
N THR A 189 16.39 -14.73 12.22
CA THR A 189 17.15 -13.50 12.48
C THR A 189 16.57 -12.34 11.65
N VAL A 190 16.49 -11.16 12.25
CA VAL A 190 16.21 -9.90 11.54
C VAL A 190 17.49 -9.08 11.50
N GLY A 191 18.12 -8.99 10.33
CA GLY A 191 19.40 -8.30 10.17
C GLY A 191 19.27 -6.79 10.04
N TYR A 192 18.12 -6.29 9.59
CA TYR A 192 17.86 -4.85 9.53
C TYR A 192 17.82 -4.22 10.92
N GLN A 193 18.13 -2.92 10.98
CA GLN A 193 17.90 -2.12 12.19
C GLN A 193 16.42 -1.95 12.43
N GLN A 194 15.67 -1.72 11.34
CA GLN A 194 14.24 -1.49 11.35
C GLN A 194 13.61 -2.13 10.11
N VAL A 195 12.47 -2.76 10.29
CA VAL A 195 11.61 -3.30 9.23
C VAL A 195 10.29 -2.55 9.33
N ILE A 196 9.99 -1.74 8.33
CA ILE A 196 8.79 -0.94 8.27
C ILE A 196 7.88 -1.57 7.23
N VAL A 197 6.68 -1.97 7.64
CA VAL A 197 5.66 -2.50 6.72
C VAL A 197 4.48 -1.54 6.68
N SER A 198 4.18 -1.01 5.50
CA SER A 198 3.03 -0.14 5.24
C SER A 198 2.02 -0.87 4.37
N GLY A 199 1.02 -1.48 4.99
CA GLY A 199 0.05 -2.35 4.33
C GLY A 199 -0.22 -3.61 5.13
N GLN A 200 -0.15 -4.76 4.49
CA GLN A 200 -0.42 -6.05 5.12
C GLN A 200 0.88 -6.86 5.24
N LEU A 201 1.17 -7.34 6.44
CA LEU A 201 2.20 -8.34 6.69
C LEU A 201 1.53 -9.68 6.97
N ILE A 202 1.88 -10.70 6.21
CA ILE A 202 1.45 -12.09 6.44
C ILE A 202 2.72 -12.89 6.68
N ALA A 203 2.88 -13.49 7.86
CA ALA A 203 4.13 -14.14 8.24
C ALA A 203 3.88 -15.36 9.14
N PRO A 204 4.84 -16.29 9.26
CA PRO A 204 4.72 -17.39 10.21
C PRO A 204 4.65 -16.84 11.62
N ARG A 205 3.83 -17.47 12.46
CA ARG A 205 3.58 -17.07 13.84
C ARG A 205 4.87 -17.10 14.68
N GLU A 206 5.75 -18.04 14.38
CA GLU A 206 7.06 -18.19 15.01
C GLU A 206 7.96 -16.96 14.78
N SER A 207 7.76 -16.24 13.67
CA SER A 207 8.51 -15.04 13.33
C SER A 207 8.10 -13.82 14.17
N ARG A 208 6.93 -13.83 14.81
CA ARG A 208 6.38 -12.66 15.49
C ARG A 208 7.31 -12.10 16.57
N ASP A 209 7.80 -12.97 17.44
CA ASP A 209 8.67 -12.56 18.55
C ASP A 209 10.10 -12.25 18.05
N ARG A 210 10.47 -12.75 16.88
CA ARG A 210 11.78 -12.56 16.24
C ARG A 210 11.93 -11.17 15.66
N PHE A 211 10.84 -10.61 15.16
CA PHE A 211 10.77 -9.20 14.77
C PHE A 211 10.93 -8.25 15.95
N GLY A 212 10.34 -8.59 17.12
CA GLY A 212 10.48 -7.80 18.34
C GLY A 212 10.20 -6.30 18.12
N SER A 213 11.07 -5.44 18.63
CA SER A 213 10.97 -3.98 18.45
C SER A 213 11.46 -3.48 17.09
N LYS A 214 12.01 -4.35 16.23
CA LYS A 214 12.52 -3.95 14.91
C LYS A 214 11.39 -3.80 13.88
N LEU A 215 10.26 -4.47 14.08
CA LEU A 215 9.11 -4.34 13.20
C LEU A 215 8.25 -3.15 13.60
N GLU A 216 8.07 -2.23 12.64
CA GLU A 216 7.07 -1.19 12.69
C GLU A 216 6.02 -1.47 11.63
N LEU A 217 4.80 -1.77 12.08
CA LEU A 217 3.69 -2.10 11.21
C LEU A 217 2.69 -0.94 11.13
N ALA A 218 2.60 -0.32 9.97
CA ALA A 218 1.58 0.66 9.60
C ALA A 218 0.49 -0.02 8.76
N GLY A 219 -0.39 -0.78 9.40
CA GLY A 219 -1.47 -1.51 8.76
C GLY A 219 -1.87 -2.76 9.53
N GLN A 220 -2.02 -3.89 8.83
CA GLN A 220 -2.51 -5.15 9.41
C GLN A 220 -1.42 -6.22 9.40
N GLY A 221 -1.42 -7.08 10.42
CA GLY A 221 -0.45 -8.16 10.57
C GLY A 221 -1.18 -9.47 10.84
N PHE A 222 -0.94 -10.46 10.00
CA PHE A 222 -1.52 -11.79 10.05
C PHE A 222 -0.43 -12.84 10.26
N TRP A 223 -0.70 -13.83 11.11
CA TRP A 223 0.31 -14.78 11.60
C TRP A 223 -0.16 -16.23 11.42
N TYR A 224 0.34 -16.93 10.39
CA TYR A 224 -0.05 -18.31 10.10
C TYR A 224 0.83 -19.34 10.85
N ARG A 225 0.38 -20.60 11.00
CA ARG A 225 0.96 -21.62 11.89
C ARG A 225 1.55 -22.86 11.20
N GLY A 226 1.37 -23.01 9.90
CA GLY A 226 1.88 -24.17 9.14
C GLY A 226 3.13 -23.84 8.34
N ALA A 227 3.89 -24.88 8.00
CA ALA A 227 5.14 -24.76 7.24
C ALA A 227 4.92 -24.59 5.72
N ASN A 228 3.71 -24.86 5.23
CA ASN A 228 3.37 -24.86 3.81
C ASN A 228 2.27 -23.82 3.53
N PRO A 229 2.62 -22.51 3.52
CA PRO A 229 1.66 -21.48 3.15
C PRO A 229 1.27 -21.63 1.69
N ARG A 230 -0.04 -21.56 1.41
CA ARG A 230 -0.59 -21.50 0.05
C ARG A 230 -1.46 -20.26 -0.07
N VAL A 231 -1.04 -19.36 -0.96
CA VAL A 231 -1.74 -18.11 -1.24
C VAL A 231 -2.80 -18.34 -2.31
N VAL A 232 -4.02 -17.87 -2.03
CA VAL A 232 -5.14 -17.81 -2.98
C VAL A 232 -5.44 -16.34 -3.24
N GLY A 233 -4.82 -15.78 -4.28
CA GLY A 233 -4.98 -14.38 -4.68
C GLY A 233 -6.06 -14.13 -5.74
N GLY A 234 -6.42 -15.15 -6.51
CA GLY A 234 -7.45 -15.09 -7.55
C GLY A 234 -8.74 -15.81 -7.17
N ASP A 235 -9.50 -16.20 -8.18
CA ASP A 235 -10.68 -17.07 -8.04
C ASP A 235 -10.24 -18.54 -8.18
N GLU A 236 -10.22 -19.28 -7.07
CA GLU A 236 -9.88 -20.70 -7.03
C GLU A 236 -11.03 -21.55 -6.47
N THR A 237 -11.10 -22.81 -6.92
CA THR A 237 -12.03 -23.81 -6.38
C THR A 237 -11.26 -25.04 -5.92
N TYR A 238 -11.46 -25.45 -4.66
CA TYR A 238 -10.91 -26.69 -4.09
C TYR A 238 -12.05 -27.69 -3.87
N ASP A 239 -11.91 -28.87 -4.48
CA ASP A 239 -12.84 -29.99 -4.36
C ASP A 239 -12.27 -31.09 -3.45
N ALA A 240 -13.04 -32.17 -3.27
CA ALA A 240 -12.60 -33.26 -2.41
C ALA A 240 -11.35 -33.97 -2.94
N ASP A 241 -11.23 -34.12 -4.26
CA ASP A 241 -10.10 -34.76 -4.91
C ASP A 241 -8.81 -33.97 -4.65
N PHE A 242 -8.81 -32.65 -4.85
CA PHE A 242 -7.66 -31.77 -4.54
C PHE A 242 -7.22 -31.91 -3.08
N LEU A 243 -8.16 -31.78 -2.13
CA LEU A 243 -7.83 -31.86 -0.70
C LEU A 243 -7.38 -33.26 -0.28
N SER A 244 -7.79 -34.31 -0.98
CA SER A 244 -7.37 -35.68 -0.70
C SER A 244 -5.89 -35.94 -1.07
N LEU A 245 -5.35 -35.18 -2.01
CA LEU A 245 -3.97 -35.24 -2.48
C LEU A 245 -3.00 -34.42 -1.63
N VAL A 246 -3.50 -33.69 -0.63
CA VAL A 246 -2.68 -32.91 0.30
C VAL A 246 -2.08 -33.87 1.33
N ASP A 247 -0.78 -34.14 1.18
CA ASP A 247 -0.02 -35.01 2.09
C ASP A 247 0.27 -34.34 3.44
N GLU A 248 0.52 -33.02 3.44
CA GLU A 248 0.79 -32.21 4.63
C GLU A 248 -0.21 -31.06 4.76
N PRO A 249 -0.81 -30.83 5.94
CA PRO A 249 -1.80 -29.77 6.13
C PRO A 249 -1.28 -28.39 5.69
N LEU A 250 -2.07 -27.71 4.85
CA LEU A 250 -1.75 -26.39 4.28
C LEU A 250 -2.10 -25.25 5.24
N SER A 251 -1.31 -24.18 5.20
CA SER A 251 -1.72 -22.88 5.72
C SER A 251 -2.34 -22.06 4.60
N LEU A 252 -3.66 -21.92 4.58
CA LEU A 252 -4.33 -21.19 3.50
C LEU A 252 -4.33 -19.68 3.79
N ILE A 253 -3.78 -18.91 2.87
CA ILE A 253 -3.79 -17.44 2.91
C ILE A 253 -4.70 -16.97 1.79
N VAL A 254 -5.91 -16.55 2.12
CA VAL A 254 -6.95 -16.21 1.13
C VAL A 254 -7.09 -14.70 1.05
N THR A 255 -6.55 -14.12 -0.01
CA THR A 255 -6.63 -12.67 -0.32
C THR A 255 -7.61 -12.39 -1.45
N GLY A 256 -7.83 -13.35 -2.35
CA GLY A 256 -8.85 -13.36 -3.39
C GLY A 256 -10.13 -14.11 -2.98
N LYS A 257 -10.62 -14.99 -3.87
CA LYS A 257 -11.83 -15.79 -3.66
C LYS A 257 -11.53 -17.28 -3.71
N LEU A 258 -11.73 -17.97 -2.60
CA LEU A 258 -11.65 -19.43 -2.53
C LEU A 258 -13.04 -20.04 -2.42
N THR A 259 -13.38 -20.97 -3.31
CA THR A 259 -14.63 -21.73 -3.25
C THR A 259 -14.31 -23.18 -2.89
N PHE A 260 -14.84 -23.68 -1.78
CA PHE A 260 -14.88 -25.12 -1.55
C PHE A 260 -16.09 -25.71 -2.27
N ALA A 261 -15.89 -26.77 -3.06
CA ALA A 261 -16.96 -27.45 -3.77
C ALA A 261 -17.91 -28.19 -2.82
N ASP A 262 -19.10 -28.56 -3.30
CA ASP A 262 -20.19 -29.13 -2.47
C ASP A 262 -19.85 -30.47 -1.82
N ASP A 263 -18.86 -31.19 -2.35
CA ASP A 263 -18.36 -32.47 -1.84
C ASP A 263 -17.33 -32.31 -0.69
N VAL A 264 -16.93 -31.08 -0.37
CA VAL A 264 -15.96 -30.81 0.69
C VAL A 264 -16.64 -30.79 2.07
N THR A 265 -16.14 -31.64 2.98
CA THR A 265 -16.65 -31.78 4.36
C THR A 265 -15.72 -31.16 5.41
N ASN A 266 -16.25 -30.95 6.62
CA ASN A 266 -15.46 -30.53 7.78
C ASN A 266 -14.25 -31.43 8.04
N GLU A 267 -14.42 -32.75 7.92
CA GLU A 267 -13.36 -33.73 8.16
C GLU A 267 -12.22 -33.56 7.15
N LEU A 268 -12.56 -33.36 5.87
CA LEU A 268 -11.58 -33.20 4.81
C LEU A 268 -10.80 -31.88 4.97
N ILE A 269 -11.49 -30.78 5.28
CA ILE A 269 -10.83 -29.49 5.56
C ILE A 269 -9.90 -29.61 6.76
N LYS A 270 -10.35 -30.20 7.88
CA LYS A 270 -9.50 -30.36 9.08
C LYS A 270 -8.28 -31.25 8.84
N LYS A 271 -8.38 -32.20 7.91
CA LYS A 271 -7.26 -33.05 7.50
C LYS A 271 -6.27 -32.28 6.63
N ALA A 272 -6.76 -31.52 5.65
CA ALA A 272 -5.94 -30.88 4.62
C ALA A 272 -5.47 -29.45 4.96
N VAL A 273 -6.09 -28.78 5.95
CA VAL A 273 -5.84 -27.38 6.28
C VAL A 273 -5.49 -27.22 7.75
N ALA A 274 -4.30 -26.71 8.02
CA ALA A 274 -3.80 -26.43 9.37
C ALA A 274 -4.43 -25.16 9.96
N ASP A 275 -4.55 -24.12 9.16
CA ASP A 275 -5.11 -22.83 9.51
C ASP A 275 -5.46 -22.00 8.26
N ILE A 276 -6.25 -20.94 8.49
CA ILE A 276 -6.69 -20.02 7.46
C ILE A 276 -6.41 -18.59 7.92
N VAL A 277 -5.68 -17.84 7.10
CA VAL A 277 -5.61 -16.37 7.14
C VAL A 277 -6.57 -15.83 6.09
N LEU A 278 -7.67 -15.21 6.53
CA LEU A 278 -8.74 -14.76 5.62
C LEU A 278 -8.77 -13.24 5.48
N ILE A 279 -8.35 -12.74 4.33
CA ILE A 279 -8.40 -11.32 3.94
C ILE A 279 -9.50 -11.10 2.88
N GLY A 280 -9.64 -12.03 1.94
CA GLY A 280 -10.62 -12.01 0.86
C GLY A 280 -11.94 -12.69 1.21
N THR A 281 -12.41 -13.58 0.33
CA THR A 281 -13.70 -14.28 0.48
C THR A 281 -13.53 -15.80 0.39
N ILE A 282 -14.12 -16.54 1.33
CA ILE A 282 -14.30 -17.98 1.21
C ILE A 282 -15.79 -18.29 1.01
N THR A 283 -16.11 -19.01 -0.05
CA THR A 283 -17.41 -19.67 -0.22
C THR A 283 -17.28 -21.13 0.17
N VAL A 284 -18.14 -21.63 1.05
CA VAL A 284 -18.06 -23.01 1.58
C VAL A 284 -19.44 -23.64 1.69
N PRO A 285 -19.61 -24.94 1.39
CA PRO A 285 -20.88 -25.62 1.62
C PRO A 285 -21.20 -25.69 3.13
N PRO A 286 -22.48 -25.85 3.51
CA PRO A 286 -22.88 -26.01 4.91
C PRO A 286 -22.09 -27.09 5.67
N ALA A 287 -21.71 -28.17 4.97
CA ALA A 287 -20.97 -29.29 5.53
C ALA A 287 -19.51 -28.97 5.91
N GLY A 288 -18.89 -27.92 5.34
CA GLY A 288 -17.51 -27.49 5.63
C GLY A 288 -17.40 -26.23 6.51
N GLN A 289 -18.52 -25.55 6.76
CA GLN A 289 -18.56 -24.24 7.40
C GLN A 289 -17.91 -24.22 8.79
N ALA A 290 -18.17 -25.24 9.61
CA ALA A 290 -17.68 -25.29 10.98
C ALA A 290 -16.14 -25.41 11.03
N ALA A 291 -15.55 -26.17 10.11
CA ALA A 291 -14.10 -26.28 9.99
C ALA A 291 -13.48 -24.95 9.54
N VAL A 292 -14.02 -24.30 8.50
CA VAL A 292 -13.50 -23.00 8.04
C VAL A 292 -13.54 -21.95 9.15
N ARG A 293 -14.65 -21.84 9.89
CA ARG A 293 -14.76 -20.89 11.01
C ARG A 293 -13.82 -21.18 12.16
N LEU A 294 -13.56 -22.46 12.44
CA LEU A 294 -12.63 -22.87 13.50
C LEU A 294 -11.18 -22.59 13.14
N LEU A 295 -10.83 -22.75 11.86
CA LEU A 295 -9.47 -22.62 11.33
C LEU A 295 -9.13 -21.17 10.94
N ASN A 296 -10.13 -20.35 10.59
CA ASN A 296 -9.98 -18.90 10.40
C ASN A 296 -9.84 -18.19 11.76
N ARG A 297 -8.60 -18.01 12.20
CA ARG A 297 -8.30 -17.41 13.51
C ARG A 297 -7.89 -15.95 13.43
N ASP A 298 -7.29 -15.56 12.31
CA ASP A 298 -6.74 -14.24 12.07
C ASP A 298 -7.18 -13.80 10.66
N GLY A 299 -7.88 -12.67 10.56
CA GLY A 299 -8.45 -12.24 9.29
C GLY A 299 -9.49 -11.13 9.40
N GLY A 300 -9.77 -10.46 8.29
CA GLY A 300 -10.84 -9.47 8.14
C GLY A 300 -11.80 -9.77 6.99
N GLY A 301 -11.64 -10.91 6.31
CA GLY A 301 -12.43 -11.27 5.13
C GLY A 301 -13.78 -11.91 5.45
N THR A 302 -14.46 -12.34 4.38
CA THR A 302 -15.86 -12.80 4.43
C THR A 302 -15.99 -14.30 4.21
N ILE A 303 -16.80 -14.98 5.02
CA ILE A 303 -17.18 -16.38 4.80
C ILE A 303 -18.64 -16.42 4.34
N VAL A 304 -18.87 -16.93 3.14
CA VAL A 304 -20.19 -17.10 2.51
C VAL A 304 -20.55 -18.59 2.50
N ILE A 305 -21.79 -18.93 2.88
CA ILE A 305 -22.29 -20.30 2.82
C ILE A 305 -22.99 -20.51 1.48
N THR A 306 -22.65 -21.56 0.75
CA THR A 306 -23.34 -21.89 -0.50
C THR A 306 -24.83 -22.08 -0.25
N GLY A 307 -25.67 -21.33 -0.98
CA GLY A 307 -27.14 -21.38 -0.86
C GLY A 307 -27.76 -20.31 0.03
N ASP A 308 -26.96 -19.56 0.81
CA ASP A 308 -27.44 -18.31 1.42
C ASP A 308 -27.40 -17.22 0.34
N ALA A 309 -28.57 -16.71 -0.05
CA ALA A 309 -28.63 -15.53 -0.91
C ALA A 309 -27.98 -14.35 -0.16
N PRO A 310 -27.14 -13.51 -0.81
CA PRO A 310 -26.64 -12.30 -0.16
C PRO A 310 -27.83 -11.40 0.15
N GLY A 311 -28.10 -11.21 1.44
CA GLY A 311 -29.07 -10.25 1.96
C GLY A 311 -28.52 -8.82 1.99
#